data_AF-A0A2A4MH23-F1
#
_entry.id   AF-A0A2A4MH23-F1
#
_cell.length_a   1.000
_cell.length_b   1.000
_cell.length_c   1.000
_cell.angle_alpha   90.00
_cell.angle_beta   90.00
_cell.angle_gamma   90.00
#
_symmetry.space_group_name_H-M   'P 1'
#
loop_
_entity.id
_entity.type
_entity.pdbx_description
1 polymer ?
#
loop_
_entity_poly.entity_id
_entity_poly.type
_entity_poly.pdbx_seq_one_letter_code
_entity_poly.pdbx_strand_id
1 'polypeptide(L)'
;MSDQEVQPAQQMTGVNPGPDLQSQQWRRLQFHGRGGEYFRIWIVNLLLTILTLGIFSAWATVRSRRYFYGNTEVDGSRFDFHGTGMQILVGRVIAVVLLLLLSQGVLLHSAIPLVVQALVLIALPWLIVKSLSFRLGNTSLRNLRFGFKARVGDAYARFAPYQLIALIIMMVVYWSIINAFGSLDLTTPEIPEDMSAIAIMGGVYALALLIAGILYPVFICDVYRFNANFAQFGRQTFSVNLSRWYFIQNFIISVVIIFVPIFVFMIFMMMFGDIESLFAIENFADNPSSIYLPILLGVYYIVFGLGWMFAYAYWQVKVFNCVLASLKIEEVVFQADMKVFKLAFILMTNFFMVMLSLGLAYPWTAVRIMRYRLQCVEYKGDADQFEGRAEPSENAIGDEISSALDFEVGF
;
A
#
# COMPACT_ATOMS: atom_id res chain seq x y z
N MET A 1 26.35 -0.38 36.35
CA MET A 1 26.43 -1.60 35.52
C MET A 1 25.37 -1.43 34.46
N SER A 2 25.84 -1.24 33.24
CA SER A 2 25.12 -0.77 32.07
C SER A 2 24.31 -1.88 31.42
N ASP A 3 23.00 -1.71 31.34
CA ASP A 3 22.13 -2.55 30.51
C ASP A 3 22.25 -2.10 29.05
N GLN A 4 22.99 -2.89 28.29
CA GLN A 4 23.04 -2.85 26.83
C GLN A 4 21.72 -3.39 26.28
N GLU A 5 20.78 -2.50 25.93
CA GLU A 5 19.75 -2.83 24.95
C GLU A 5 20.39 -2.93 23.57
N VAL A 6 20.81 -4.13 23.21
CA VAL A 6 21.27 -4.46 21.86
C VAL A 6 20.07 -4.39 20.91
N GLN A 7 20.06 -3.35 20.08
CA GLN A 7 19.08 -3.18 19.00
C GLN A 7 19.23 -4.31 17.97
N PRO A 8 18.16 -5.06 17.65
CA PRO A 8 18.22 -6.18 16.71
C PRO A 8 18.45 -5.78 15.23
N ALA A 9 18.52 -4.48 14.92
CA ALA A 9 18.73 -3.98 13.56
C ALA A 9 20.21 -3.94 13.13
N GLN A 10 21.15 -3.85 14.08
CA GLN A 10 22.59 -3.70 13.76
C GLN A 10 23.25 -4.99 13.27
N GLN A 11 22.70 -6.17 13.60
CA GLN A 11 23.28 -7.45 13.18
C GLN A 11 22.96 -7.85 11.73
N MET A 12 22.04 -7.16 11.04
CA MET A 12 21.63 -7.55 9.68
C MET A 12 22.37 -6.81 8.56
N THR A 13 23.17 -5.78 8.84
CA THR A 13 23.74 -4.93 7.79
C THR A 13 25.21 -5.17 7.48
N GLY A 14 26.00 -5.87 8.33
CA GLY A 14 27.39 -6.24 8.03
C GLY A 14 28.30 -5.09 7.58
N VAL A 15 27.87 -3.83 7.78
CA VAL A 15 28.55 -2.63 7.29
C VAL A 15 28.88 -1.80 8.51
N ASN A 16 30.18 -1.77 8.82
CA ASN A 16 30.74 -0.81 9.76
C ASN A 16 30.63 0.57 9.08
N PRO A 17 29.84 1.52 9.58
CA PRO A 17 29.83 2.86 9.02
C PRO A 17 31.24 3.45 9.19
N GLY A 18 31.79 4.03 8.12
CA GLY A 18 33.11 4.66 8.14
C GLY A 18 33.23 5.69 9.27
N PRO A 19 34.46 5.98 9.74
CA PRO A 19 34.70 6.84 10.91
C PRO A 19 34.06 8.23 10.79
N ASP A 20 33.92 8.77 9.58
CA ASP A 20 33.36 10.10 9.31
C ASP A 20 31.85 10.21 9.56
N LEU A 21 31.12 9.10 9.43
CA LEU A 21 29.71 9.10 9.80
C LEU A 21 29.56 9.19 11.32
N GLN A 22 30.47 8.67 12.15
CA GLN A 22 30.23 8.58 13.60
C GLN A 22 30.07 9.95 14.30
N SER A 23 30.66 11.02 13.76
CA SER A 23 30.59 12.39 14.30
C SER A 23 29.31 13.16 13.93
N GLN A 24 28.56 12.71 12.94
CA GLN A 24 27.39 13.43 12.42
C GLN A 24 26.12 13.12 13.21
N GLN A 25 25.33 14.17 13.49
CA GLN A 25 24.06 14.06 14.19
C GLN A 25 22.94 13.58 13.27
N TRP A 26 22.07 12.73 13.80
CA TRP A 26 20.84 12.35 13.14
C TRP A 26 19.90 13.55 13.06
N ARG A 27 19.45 13.86 11.84
CA ARG A 27 18.54 14.98 11.57
C ARG A 27 17.15 14.47 11.23
N ARG A 28 16.14 15.14 11.77
CA ARG A 28 14.73 14.83 11.55
C ARG A 28 14.14 15.68 10.45
N LEU A 29 13.14 15.10 9.81
CA LEU A 29 12.33 15.77 8.82
C LEU A 29 11.20 16.54 9.46
N GLN A 30 10.91 17.69 8.88
CA GLN A 30 9.90 18.58 9.41
C GLN A 30 8.69 18.58 8.49
N PHE A 31 7.50 18.43 9.08
CA PHE A 31 6.24 18.53 8.36
C PHE A 31 5.40 19.67 8.93
N HIS A 32 5.20 20.71 8.12
CA HIS A 32 4.51 21.94 8.54
C HIS A 32 3.00 21.92 8.25
N GLY A 33 2.53 20.95 7.47
CA GLY A 33 1.15 20.91 7.01
C GLY A 33 0.13 20.71 8.13
N ARG A 34 -1.00 21.42 8.04
CA ARG A 34 -2.11 21.37 9.01
C ARG A 34 -3.39 20.80 8.40
N GLY A 35 -4.18 20.09 9.21
CA GLY A 35 -5.41 19.44 8.75
C GLY A 35 -6.45 20.43 8.21
N GLY A 36 -6.64 21.57 8.88
CA GLY A 36 -7.60 22.60 8.45
C GLY A 36 -7.21 23.33 7.16
N GLU A 37 -5.91 23.56 6.93
CA GLU A 37 -5.39 24.13 5.69
C GLU A 37 -5.63 23.16 4.52
N TYR A 38 -5.31 21.88 4.72
CA TYR A 38 -5.57 20.85 3.71
C TYR A 38 -7.07 20.63 3.48
N PHE A 39 -7.90 20.70 4.52
CA PHE A 39 -9.35 20.56 4.39
C PHE A 39 -9.95 21.62 3.45
N ARG A 40 -9.53 22.88 3.56
CA ARG A 40 -10.00 23.96 2.65
C ARG A 40 -9.67 23.67 1.19
N ILE A 41 -8.47 23.14 0.93
CA ILE A 41 -8.06 22.73 -0.42
C ILE A 41 -8.91 21.55 -0.89
N TRP A 42 -9.06 20.54 -0.02
CA TRP A 42 -9.75 19.30 -0.33
C TRP A 42 -11.25 19.49 -0.58
N ILE A 43 -11.96 20.28 0.23
CA ILE A 43 -13.41 20.47 0.07
C ILE A 43 -13.74 21.19 -1.24
N VAL A 44 -12.95 22.21 -1.61
CA VAL A 44 -13.12 22.89 -2.91
C VAL A 44 -12.84 21.92 -4.05
N ASN A 45 -11.80 21.10 -3.93
CA ASN A 45 -11.47 20.10 -4.93
C ASN A 45 -12.56 19.00 -5.04
N LEU A 46 -13.16 18.59 -3.92
CA LEU A 46 -14.26 17.64 -3.89
C LEU A 46 -15.47 18.19 -4.64
N LEU A 47 -15.89 19.42 -4.32
CA LEU A 47 -17.01 20.09 -4.98
C LEU A 47 -16.79 20.22 -6.49
N LEU A 48 -15.59 20.64 -6.92
CA LEU A 48 -15.23 20.71 -8.33
C LEU A 48 -15.19 19.33 -9.00
N THR A 49 -14.75 18.30 -8.29
CA THR A 49 -14.73 16.92 -8.79
C THR A 49 -16.15 16.42 -9.02
N ILE A 50 -17.07 16.67 -8.09
CA ILE A 50 -18.49 16.30 -8.24
C ILE A 50 -19.12 17.07 -9.41
N LEU A 51 -18.93 18.40 -9.45
CA LEU A 51 -19.51 19.28 -10.48
C LEU A 51 -19.04 18.93 -11.90
N THR A 52 -17.82 18.39 -12.02
CA THR A 52 -17.23 17.99 -13.31
C THR A 52 -17.31 16.48 -13.57
N LEU A 53 -18.17 15.75 -12.84
CA LEU A 53 -18.36 14.31 -12.97
C LEU A 53 -17.04 13.51 -12.93
N GLY A 54 -16.14 13.90 -12.04
CA GLY A 54 -14.85 13.23 -11.84
C GLY A 54 -13.69 13.81 -12.65
N ILE A 55 -13.91 14.66 -13.66
CA ILE A 55 -12.83 15.17 -14.52
C ILE A 55 -11.82 16.01 -13.71
N PHE A 56 -12.30 16.92 -12.86
CA PHE A 56 -11.43 17.79 -12.06
C PHE A 56 -10.54 17.04 -11.06
N SER A 57 -10.87 15.77 -10.75
CA SER A 57 -10.07 14.95 -9.83
C SER A 57 -8.59 14.94 -10.21
N ALA A 58 -8.24 15.06 -11.50
CA ALA A 58 -6.87 15.01 -11.99
C ALA A 58 -6.04 16.20 -11.49
N TRP A 59 -6.61 17.40 -11.52
CA TRP A 59 -5.99 18.61 -10.97
C TRP A 59 -6.07 18.65 -9.44
N ALA A 60 -7.14 18.09 -8.85
CA ALA A 60 -7.22 17.91 -7.41
C ALA A 60 -6.03 17.10 -6.85
N THR A 61 -5.67 16.00 -7.51
CA THR A 61 -4.50 15.18 -7.14
C THR A 61 -3.19 15.98 -7.19
N VAL A 62 -2.98 16.81 -8.22
CA VAL A 62 -1.79 17.67 -8.31
C VAL A 62 -1.74 18.68 -7.18
N ARG A 63 -2.87 19.35 -6.87
CA ARG A 63 -2.96 20.31 -5.76
C ARG A 63 -2.65 19.66 -4.41
N SER A 64 -3.17 18.45 -4.17
CA SER A 64 -2.86 17.70 -2.95
C SER A 64 -1.37 17.37 -2.85
N ARG A 65 -0.74 16.88 -3.94
CA ARG A 65 0.70 16.59 -3.94
C ARG A 65 1.54 17.83 -3.66
N ARG A 66 1.25 18.96 -4.34
CA ARG A 66 1.92 20.24 -4.09
C ARG A 66 1.81 20.67 -2.64
N TYR A 67 0.63 20.49 -2.02
CA TYR A 67 0.45 20.81 -0.61
C TYR A 67 1.31 19.94 0.31
N PHE A 68 1.34 18.62 0.13
CA PHE A 68 2.13 17.75 1.00
C PHE A 68 3.64 17.93 0.80
N TYR A 69 4.08 18.10 -0.44
CA TYR A 69 5.50 18.28 -0.76
C TYR A 69 6.01 19.64 -0.28
N GLY A 70 5.26 20.72 -0.57
CA GLY A 70 5.62 22.07 -0.12
C GLY A 70 5.53 22.30 1.38
N ASN A 71 4.99 21.33 2.13
CA ASN A 71 4.98 21.32 3.60
C ASN A 71 5.95 20.30 4.21
N THR A 72 6.67 19.56 3.38
CA THR A 72 7.75 18.67 3.82
C THR A 72 9.06 19.43 3.68
N GLU A 73 9.84 19.51 4.75
CA GLU A 73 11.06 20.29 4.81
C GLU A 73 12.24 19.44 5.27
N VAL A 74 13.37 19.66 4.60
CA VAL A 74 14.65 19.02 4.81
C VAL A 74 15.73 20.10 4.81
N ASP A 75 16.42 20.25 5.95
CA ASP A 75 17.50 21.23 6.11
C ASP A 75 17.10 22.66 5.66
N GLY A 76 15.93 23.13 6.06
CA GLY A 76 15.45 24.47 5.72
C GLY A 76 14.87 24.63 4.30
N SER A 77 14.93 23.58 3.47
CA SER A 77 14.37 23.60 2.11
C SER A 77 13.20 22.65 1.94
N ARG A 78 12.22 23.06 1.14
CA ARG A 78 10.99 22.32 0.89
C ARG A 78 10.99 21.68 -0.49
N PHE A 79 10.13 20.68 -0.65
CA PHE A 79 9.94 20.01 -1.93
C PHE A 79 8.92 20.76 -2.77
N ASP A 80 9.11 20.68 -4.08
CA ASP A 80 8.17 21.18 -5.07
C ASP A 80 7.68 20.05 -5.98
N PHE A 81 6.42 20.19 -6.41
CA PHE A 81 5.80 19.28 -7.37
C PHE A 81 5.31 20.03 -8.62
N HIS A 82 5.98 19.77 -9.74
CA HIS A 82 5.79 20.43 -11.04
C HIS A 82 4.79 19.72 -11.96
N GLY A 83 4.19 18.61 -11.50
CA GLY A 83 3.30 17.81 -12.33
C GLY A 83 2.05 18.57 -12.77
N THR A 84 1.50 18.15 -13.92
CA THR A 84 0.26 18.70 -14.49
C THR A 84 -0.87 17.68 -14.44
N GLY A 85 -2.12 18.17 -14.34
CA GLY A 85 -3.30 17.29 -14.23
C GLY A 85 -3.59 16.48 -15.49
N MET A 86 -3.21 16.98 -16.67
CA MET A 86 -3.55 16.37 -17.96
C MET A 86 -3.03 14.92 -18.09
N GLN A 87 -1.80 14.65 -17.65
CA GLN A 87 -1.22 13.32 -17.71
C GLN A 87 -1.94 12.33 -16.77
N ILE A 88 -2.47 12.82 -15.64
CA ILE A 88 -3.27 12.02 -14.71
C ILE A 88 -4.66 11.74 -15.30
N LEU A 89 -5.25 12.73 -15.98
CA LEU A 89 -6.57 12.60 -16.61
C LEU A 89 -6.57 11.52 -17.70
N VAL A 90 -5.57 11.50 -18.58
CA VAL A 90 -5.44 10.48 -19.64
C VAL A 90 -5.42 9.07 -19.04
N GLY A 91 -4.64 8.85 -17.98
CA GLY A 91 -4.61 7.57 -17.27
C GLY A 91 -5.97 7.18 -16.68
N ARG A 92 -6.73 8.14 -16.14
CA ARG A 92 -8.08 7.90 -15.59
C ARG A 92 -9.10 7.59 -16.68
N VAL A 93 -9.06 8.27 -17.81
CA VAL A 93 -9.95 7.99 -18.95
C VAL A 93 -9.70 6.56 -19.45
N ILE A 94 -8.43 6.15 -19.58
CA ILE A 94 -8.09 4.76 -19.93
C ILE A 94 -8.64 3.79 -18.88
N ALA A 95 -8.46 4.08 -17.58
CA ALA A 95 -8.98 3.24 -16.51
C ALA A 95 -10.51 3.12 -16.53
N VAL A 96 -11.25 4.20 -16.80
CA VAL A 96 -12.72 4.17 -16.94
C VAL A 96 -13.13 3.32 -18.14
N VAL A 97 -12.47 3.47 -19.29
CA VAL A 97 -12.75 2.63 -20.46
C VAL A 97 -12.48 1.15 -20.15
N LEU A 98 -11.36 0.83 -19.52
CA LEU A 98 -11.04 -0.54 -19.12
C LEU A 98 -12.04 -1.09 -18.10
N LEU A 99 -12.47 -0.29 -17.12
CA LEU A 99 -13.50 -0.67 -16.15
C LEU A 99 -14.85 -0.93 -16.82
N LEU A 100 -15.25 -0.10 -17.78
CA LEU A 100 -16.47 -0.31 -18.57
C LEU A 100 -16.37 -1.61 -19.37
N LEU A 101 -15.21 -1.91 -19.97
CA LEU A 101 -15.01 -3.17 -20.68
C LEU A 101 -15.00 -4.38 -19.73
N LEU A 102 -14.42 -4.26 -18.53
CA LEU A 102 -14.41 -5.32 -17.52
C LEU A 102 -15.81 -5.59 -16.96
N SER A 103 -16.62 -4.56 -16.75
CA SER A 103 -17.95 -4.69 -16.14
C SER A 103 -19.06 -4.96 -17.14
N GLN A 104 -19.06 -4.28 -18.29
CA GLN A 104 -20.13 -4.36 -19.30
C GLN A 104 -19.74 -5.18 -20.53
N GLY A 105 -18.46 -5.47 -20.73
CA GLY A 105 -17.99 -6.22 -21.90
C GLY A 105 -18.55 -7.64 -21.97
N VAL A 106 -18.94 -8.22 -20.83
CA VAL A 106 -19.64 -9.51 -20.76
C VAL A 106 -20.94 -9.54 -21.58
N LEU A 107 -21.62 -8.39 -21.72
CA LEU A 107 -22.85 -8.26 -22.52
C LEU A 107 -22.59 -8.39 -24.02
N LEU A 108 -21.36 -8.12 -24.48
CA LEU A 108 -20.94 -8.26 -25.87
C LEU A 108 -20.37 -9.66 -26.12
N HIS A 109 -19.49 -10.12 -25.23
CA HIS A 109 -18.88 -11.43 -25.31
C HIS A 109 -18.27 -11.83 -23.96
N SER A 110 -18.51 -13.06 -23.50
CA SER A 110 -18.09 -13.56 -22.18
C SER A 110 -16.57 -13.54 -21.95
N ALA A 111 -15.77 -13.62 -23.02
CA ALA A 111 -14.31 -13.55 -22.95
C ALA A 111 -13.73 -12.13 -22.85
N ILE A 112 -14.50 -11.06 -23.10
CA ILE A 112 -13.96 -9.68 -23.09
C ILE A 112 -13.37 -9.30 -21.73
N PRO A 113 -14.04 -9.53 -20.58
CA PRO A 113 -13.44 -9.21 -19.28
C PRO A 113 -12.12 -9.93 -19.02
N LEU A 114 -12.02 -11.21 -19.40
CA LEU A 114 -10.79 -12.00 -19.26
C LEU A 114 -9.63 -11.42 -20.08
N VAL A 115 -9.90 -11.10 -21.36
CA VAL A 115 -8.89 -10.51 -22.25
C VAL A 115 -8.43 -9.15 -21.73
N VAL A 116 -9.36 -8.31 -21.30
CA VAL A 116 -9.05 -6.97 -20.78
C VAL A 116 -8.24 -7.07 -19.48
N GLN A 117 -8.61 -7.98 -18.57
CA GLN A 117 -7.85 -8.21 -17.34
C GLN A 117 -6.44 -8.72 -17.65
N ALA A 118 -6.28 -9.64 -18.60
CA ALA A 118 -4.98 -10.11 -19.06
C ALA A 118 -4.11 -8.96 -19.61
N LEU A 119 -4.69 -8.07 -20.44
CA LEU A 119 -4.00 -6.90 -20.97
C LEU A 119 -3.58 -5.93 -19.85
N VAL A 120 -4.43 -5.71 -18.85
CA VAL A 120 -4.09 -4.89 -17.67
C VAL A 120 -2.92 -5.48 -16.92
N LEU A 121 -2.95 -6.80 -16.64
CA LEU A 121 -1.85 -7.49 -15.95
C LEU A 121 -0.54 -7.36 -16.74
N ILE A 122 -0.58 -7.55 -18.06
CA ILE A 122 0.58 -7.41 -18.95
C ILE A 122 1.11 -5.95 -18.94
N ALA A 123 0.23 -4.96 -18.84
CA ALA A 123 0.61 -3.55 -18.82
C ALA A 123 1.19 -3.07 -17.48
N LEU A 124 1.05 -3.82 -16.37
CA LEU A 124 1.47 -3.37 -15.03
C LEU A 124 2.95 -2.90 -14.95
N PRO A 125 3.97 -3.62 -15.45
CA PRO A 125 5.37 -3.17 -15.39
C PRO A 125 5.60 -1.87 -16.15
N TRP A 126 4.94 -1.72 -17.31
CA TRP A 126 4.96 -0.48 -18.07
C TRP A 126 4.32 0.67 -17.29
N LEU A 127 3.17 0.44 -16.65
CA LEU A 127 2.48 1.41 -15.80
C LEU A 127 3.34 1.82 -14.60
N ILE A 128 4.02 0.87 -13.95
CA ILE A 128 4.94 1.14 -12.83
C ILE A 128 6.02 2.13 -13.28
N VAL A 129 6.74 1.81 -14.37
CA VAL A 129 7.81 2.67 -14.90
C VAL A 129 7.29 4.05 -15.28
N LYS A 130 6.18 4.13 -16.03
CA LYS A 130 5.60 5.41 -16.45
C LYS A 130 5.14 6.25 -15.27
N SER A 131 4.51 5.62 -14.27
CA SER A 131 4.01 6.33 -13.10
C SER A 131 5.15 6.87 -12.23
N LEU A 132 6.22 6.10 -12.03
CA LEU A 132 7.40 6.52 -11.27
C LEU A 132 8.20 7.59 -12.00
N SER A 133 8.41 7.43 -13.30
CA SER A 133 9.09 8.43 -14.15
C SER A 133 8.35 9.76 -14.11
N PHE A 134 7.01 9.74 -14.21
CA PHE A 134 6.19 10.94 -14.09
C PHE A 134 6.28 11.56 -12.70
N ARG A 135 6.19 10.76 -11.62
CA ARG A 135 6.22 11.29 -10.25
C ARG A 135 7.58 11.91 -9.93
N LEU A 136 8.65 11.12 -10.02
CA LEU A 136 10.00 11.58 -9.68
C LEU A 136 10.45 12.72 -10.60
N GLY A 137 10.25 12.61 -11.92
CA GLY A 137 10.61 13.69 -12.86
C GLY A 137 9.90 15.03 -12.62
N ASN A 138 8.80 15.03 -11.86
CA ASN A 138 8.06 16.22 -11.47
C ASN A 138 8.27 16.61 -10.00
N THR A 139 9.07 15.88 -9.24
CA THR A 139 9.49 16.28 -7.90
C THR A 139 10.82 17.02 -8.02
N SER A 140 10.98 18.11 -7.26
CA SER A 140 12.28 18.75 -7.07
C SER A 140 12.50 19.14 -5.63
N LEU A 141 13.78 19.24 -5.28
CA LEU A 141 14.25 19.81 -4.03
C LEU A 141 15.38 20.77 -4.36
N ARG A 142 15.33 22.00 -3.85
CA ARG A 142 16.39 23.01 -4.05
C ARG A 142 16.76 23.19 -5.54
N ASN A 143 15.74 23.25 -6.39
CA ASN A 143 15.84 23.34 -7.85
C ASN A 143 16.48 22.13 -8.58
N LEU A 144 16.86 21.07 -7.87
CA LEU A 144 17.31 19.80 -8.46
C LEU A 144 16.12 18.84 -8.60
N ARG A 145 15.96 18.26 -9.79
CA ARG A 145 14.88 17.32 -10.10
C ARG A 145 15.31 15.89 -9.86
N PHE A 146 14.34 15.07 -9.47
CA PHE A 146 14.52 13.65 -9.34
C PHE A 146 14.40 13.00 -10.72
N GLY A 147 14.97 11.81 -10.85
CA GLY A 147 14.92 11.00 -12.06
C GLY A 147 14.50 9.57 -11.76
N PHE A 148 14.02 8.88 -12.79
CA PHE A 148 13.82 7.45 -12.77
C PHE A 148 14.44 6.86 -14.03
N LYS A 149 15.52 6.10 -13.89
CA LYS A 149 16.33 5.64 -15.03
C LYS A 149 15.82 4.33 -15.65
N ALA A 150 14.87 3.65 -15.01
CA ALA A 150 14.45 2.31 -15.46
C ALA A 150 13.85 2.35 -16.87
N ARG A 151 14.24 1.38 -17.69
CA ARG A 151 13.58 1.10 -18.96
C ARG A 151 12.41 0.17 -18.72
N VAL A 152 11.45 0.20 -19.64
CA VAL A 152 10.30 -0.73 -19.61
C VAL A 152 10.76 -2.19 -19.66
N GLY A 153 11.84 -2.49 -20.41
CA GLY A 153 12.43 -3.83 -20.46
C GLY A 153 12.97 -4.32 -19.11
N ASP A 154 13.54 -3.42 -18.28
CA ASP A 154 14.04 -3.77 -16.95
C ASP A 154 12.89 -4.22 -16.04
N ALA A 155 11.73 -3.54 -16.15
CA ALA A 155 10.53 -3.89 -15.40
C ALA A 155 9.96 -5.24 -15.85
N TYR A 156 9.88 -5.51 -17.15
CA TYR A 156 9.44 -6.83 -17.63
C TYR A 156 10.39 -7.96 -17.23
N ALA A 157 11.70 -7.75 -17.33
CA ALA A 157 12.69 -8.74 -16.89
C ALA A 157 12.53 -9.11 -15.41
N ARG A 158 12.12 -8.15 -14.57
CA ARG A 158 11.87 -8.40 -13.14
C ARG A 158 10.49 -8.97 -12.84
N PHE A 159 9.44 -8.45 -13.49
CA PHE A 159 8.05 -8.70 -13.09
C PHE A 159 7.31 -9.74 -13.94
N ALA A 160 7.83 -10.12 -15.12
CA ALA A 160 7.21 -11.12 -15.98
C ALA A 160 6.92 -12.47 -15.30
N PRO A 161 7.77 -13.02 -14.42
CA PRO A 161 7.45 -14.27 -13.72
C PRO A 161 6.17 -14.17 -12.86
N TYR A 162 5.99 -13.07 -12.12
CA TYR A 162 4.78 -12.86 -11.32
C TYR A 162 3.54 -12.69 -12.20
N GLN A 163 3.68 -11.98 -13.33
CA GLN A 163 2.58 -11.79 -14.28
C GLN A 163 2.16 -13.10 -14.93
N LEU A 164 3.12 -13.95 -15.32
CA LEU A 164 2.83 -15.25 -15.92
C LEU A 164 2.08 -16.14 -14.93
N ILE A 165 2.54 -16.20 -13.67
CA ILE A 165 1.84 -16.97 -12.63
C ILE A 165 0.42 -16.40 -12.40
N ALA A 166 0.27 -15.08 -12.31
CA ALA A 166 -1.03 -14.44 -12.14
C ALA A 166 -1.98 -14.72 -13.32
N LEU A 167 -1.47 -14.74 -14.56
CA LEU A 167 -2.24 -15.08 -15.76
C LEU A 167 -2.69 -16.55 -15.75
N ILE A 168 -1.81 -17.47 -15.34
CA ILE A 168 -2.17 -18.89 -15.21
C ILE A 168 -3.24 -19.07 -14.13
N ILE A 169 -3.06 -18.47 -12.95
CA ILE A 169 -4.06 -18.51 -11.87
C ILE A 169 -5.40 -17.96 -12.37
N MET A 170 -5.38 -16.81 -13.04
CA MET A 170 -6.58 -16.20 -13.61
C MET A 170 -7.28 -17.13 -14.61
N MET A 171 -6.54 -17.77 -15.53
CA MET A 171 -7.12 -18.71 -16.50
C MET A 171 -7.71 -19.94 -15.82
N VAL A 172 -7.03 -20.51 -14.82
CA VAL A 172 -7.51 -21.68 -14.08
C VAL A 172 -8.76 -21.36 -13.26
N VAL A 173 -8.79 -20.21 -12.59
CA VAL A 173 -9.97 -19.74 -11.84
C VAL A 173 -11.13 -19.44 -12.79
N TYR A 174 -10.88 -18.80 -13.92
CA TYR A 174 -11.93 -18.53 -14.91
C TYR A 174 -12.51 -19.82 -15.49
N TRP A 175 -11.65 -20.78 -15.83
CA TRP A 175 -12.06 -22.11 -16.27
C TRP A 175 -12.89 -22.83 -15.21
N SER A 176 -12.49 -22.82 -13.93
CA SER A 176 -13.25 -23.49 -12.86
C SER A 176 -14.63 -22.86 -12.65
N ILE A 177 -14.74 -21.53 -12.75
CA ILE A 177 -16.02 -20.80 -12.69
C ILE A 177 -16.94 -21.22 -13.85
N ILE A 178 -16.44 -21.24 -15.10
CA ILE A 178 -17.27 -21.65 -16.25
C ILE A 178 -17.80 -23.07 -16.07
N ASN A 179 -16.97 -24.01 -15.62
CA ASN A 179 -17.43 -25.39 -15.41
C ASN A 179 -18.45 -25.48 -14.28
N ALA A 180 -18.24 -24.76 -13.16
CA ALA A 180 -19.14 -24.79 -12.02
C ALA A 180 -20.51 -24.14 -12.29
N PHE A 181 -20.55 -23.04 -13.04
CA PHE A 181 -21.81 -22.39 -13.40
C PHE A 181 -22.47 -23.01 -14.64
N GLY A 182 -21.69 -23.56 -15.56
CA GLY A 182 -22.20 -24.28 -16.73
C GLY A 182 -22.88 -25.60 -16.39
N SER A 183 -22.55 -26.21 -15.24
CA SER A 183 -23.23 -27.40 -14.72
C SER A 183 -24.55 -27.10 -13.99
N LEU A 184 -24.92 -25.83 -13.79
CA LEU A 184 -26.17 -25.46 -13.14
C LEU A 184 -27.32 -25.40 -14.16
N ASP A 185 -28.31 -26.28 -14.02
CA ASP A 185 -29.57 -26.13 -14.73
C ASP A 185 -30.42 -25.05 -14.04
N LEU A 186 -30.45 -23.86 -14.64
CA LEU A 186 -31.20 -22.71 -14.12
C LEU A 186 -32.72 -22.82 -14.37
N THR A 187 -33.18 -23.84 -15.11
CA THR A 187 -34.59 -24.04 -15.43
C THR A 187 -35.33 -24.82 -14.35
N THR A 188 -34.60 -25.58 -13.53
CA THR A 188 -35.12 -26.30 -12.38
C THR A 188 -34.65 -25.62 -11.08
N PRO A 189 -35.55 -25.34 -10.12
CA PRO A 189 -35.16 -24.82 -8.81
C PRO A 189 -34.51 -25.89 -7.90
N GLU A 190 -34.24 -27.09 -8.41
CA GLU A 190 -33.61 -28.17 -7.67
C GLU A 190 -32.10 -27.93 -7.54
N ILE A 191 -31.59 -28.07 -6.31
CA ILE A 191 -30.15 -28.00 -6.06
C ILE A 191 -29.50 -29.20 -6.77
N PRO A 192 -28.44 -29.01 -7.57
CA PRO A 192 -27.76 -30.13 -8.23
C PRO A 192 -27.35 -31.20 -7.20
N GLU A 193 -27.70 -32.46 -7.47
CA GLU A 193 -27.26 -33.58 -6.62
C GLU A 193 -25.72 -33.72 -6.63
N ASP A 194 -25.07 -33.35 -7.74
CA ASP A 194 -23.61 -33.33 -7.87
C ASP A 194 -23.04 -31.92 -7.62
N MET A 195 -22.53 -31.71 -6.41
CA MET A 195 -21.85 -30.47 -5.99
C MET A 195 -20.33 -30.49 -6.26
N SER A 196 -19.80 -31.50 -6.96
CA SER A 196 -18.36 -31.69 -7.17
C SER A 196 -17.72 -30.51 -7.92
N ALA A 197 -18.39 -29.95 -8.94
CA ALA A 197 -17.87 -28.82 -9.70
C ALA A 197 -17.72 -27.55 -8.84
N ILE A 198 -18.69 -27.28 -7.96
CA ILE A 198 -18.65 -26.16 -7.01
C ILE A 198 -17.54 -26.37 -5.97
N ALA A 199 -17.40 -27.60 -5.46
CA ALA A 199 -16.33 -27.94 -4.53
C ALA A 199 -14.93 -27.78 -5.16
N ILE A 200 -14.75 -28.22 -6.41
CA ILE A 200 -13.52 -28.02 -7.18
C ILE A 200 -13.24 -26.53 -7.37
N MET A 201 -14.23 -25.73 -7.74
CA MET A 201 -14.09 -24.27 -7.86
C MET A 201 -13.61 -23.64 -6.54
N GLY A 202 -14.22 -24.03 -5.41
CA GLY A 202 -13.81 -23.58 -4.08
C GLY A 202 -12.35 -23.94 -3.75
N GLY A 203 -11.95 -25.18 -4.03
CA GLY A 203 -10.57 -25.64 -3.86
C GLY A 203 -9.56 -24.89 -4.74
N VAL A 204 -9.90 -24.67 -6.01
CA VAL A 204 -9.09 -23.89 -6.96
C VAL A 204 -8.92 -22.45 -6.47
N TYR A 205 -10.01 -21.82 -5.99
CA TYR A 205 -9.96 -20.45 -5.48
C TYR A 205 -9.12 -20.35 -4.19
N ALA A 206 -9.27 -21.30 -3.26
CA ALA A 206 -8.46 -21.35 -2.05
C ALA A 206 -6.97 -21.52 -2.36
N LEU A 207 -6.63 -22.40 -3.32
CA LEU A 207 -5.25 -22.58 -3.78
C LEU A 207 -4.70 -21.32 -4.45
N ALA A 208 -5.50 -20.66 -5.28
CA ALA A 208 -5.13 -19.40 -5.92
C ALA A 208 -4.80 -18.30 -4.90
N LEU A 209 -5.63 -18.15 -3.86
CA LEU A 209 -5.37 -17.22 -2.75
C LEU A 209 -4.11 -17.57 -1.97
N LEU A 210 -3.87 -18.86 -1.72
CA LEU A 210 -2.65 -19.32 -1.05
C LEU A 210 -1.39 -18.98 -1.86
N ILE A 211 -1.39 -19.27 -3.17
CA ILE A 211 -0.27 -18.93 -4.05
C ILE A 211 -0.06 -17.41 -4.10
N ALA A 212 -1.13 -16.63 -4.26
CA ALA A 212 -1.07 -15.17 -4.25
C ALA A 212 -0.52 -14.62 -2.93
N GLY A 213 -0.95 -15.19 -1.80
CA GLY A 213 -0.45 -14.83 -0.46
C GLY A 213 1.04 -15.11 -0.28
N ILE A 214 1.54 -16.24 -0.79
CA ILE A 214 2.99 -16.56 -0.74
C ILE A 214 3.80 -15.65 -1.65
N LEU A 215 3.30 -15.33 -2.85
CA LEU A 215 3.99 -14.48 -3.81
C LEU A 215 4.01 -13.01 -3.41
N TYR A 216 2.97 -12.53 -2.73
CA TYR A 216 2.80 -11.13 -2.34
C TYR A 216 4.03 -10.52 -1.64
N PRO A 217 4.58 -11.07 -0.53
CA PRO A 217 5.72 -10.45 0.15
C PRO A 217 6.98 -10.40 -0.71
N VAL A 218 7.16 -11.38 -1.59
CA VAL A 218 8.31 -11.44 -2.51
C VAL A 218 8.16 -10.40 -3.61
N PHE A 219 6.97 -10.29 -4.20
CA PHE A 219 6.63 -9.25 -5.17
C PHE A 219 6.86 -7.86 -4.60
N ILE A 220 6.34 -7.58 -3.39
CA ILE A 220 6.51 -6.29 -2.73
C ILE A 220 7.99 -5.97 -2.46
N CYS A 221 8.79 -6.93 -1.97
CA CYS A 221 10.23 -6.74 -1.79
C CYS A 221 10.93 -6.36 -3.10
N ASP A 222 10.56 -7.01 -4.20
CA ASP A 222 11.11 -6.75 -5.52
C ASP A 222 10.68 -5.41 -6.10
N VAL A 223 9.44 -4.97 -5.82
CA VAL A 223 8.97 -3.61 -6.16
C VAL A 223 9.80 -2.57 -5.43
N TYR A 224 10.03 -2.69 -4.12
CA TYR A 224 10.86 -1.75 -3.38
C TYR A 224 12.30 -1.72 -3.87
N ARG A 225 12.91 -2.89 -4.14
CA ARG A 225 14.25 -2.99 -4.72
C ARG A 225 14.33 -2.31 -6.09
N PHE A 226 13.36 -2.59 -6.97
CA PHE A 226 13.32 -2.00 -8.30
C PHE A 226 13.19 -0.49 -8.22
N ASN A 227 12.25 0.02 -7.42
CA ASN A 227 11.98 1.45 -7.37
C ASN A 227 13.15 2.23 -6.79
N ALA A 228 13.77 1.75 -5.69
CA ALA A 228 14.92 2.41 -5.09
C ALA A 228 16.12 2.38 -6.05
N ASN A 229 16.53 1.22 -6.57
CA ASN A 229 17.75 1.10 -7.38
C ASN A 229 17.71 1.89 -8.71
N PHE A 230 16.51 2.25 -9.19
CA PHE A 230 16.35 3.04 -10.42
C PHE A 230 15.97 4.51 -10.16
N ALA A 231 15.69 4.91 -8.92
CA ALA A 231 15.53 6.31 -8.56
C ALA A 231 16.87 7.05 -8.66
N GLN A 232 16.81 8.35 -8.94
CA GLN A 232 17.99 9.21 -9.05
C GLN A 232 17.73 10.60 -8.51
N PHE A 233 18.77 11.21 -7.92
CA PHE A 233 18.81 12.63 -7.64
C PHE A 233 19.95 13.28 -8.43
N GLY A 234 19.64 14.19 -9.35
CA GLY A 234 20.67 14.78 -10.20
C GLY A 234 21.44 13.70 -10.98
N ARG A 235 22.68 13.39 -10.57
CA ARG A 235 23.52 12.34 -11.16
C ARG A 235 23.67 11.09 -10.28
N GLN A 236 23.18 11.13 -9.05
CA GLN A 236 23.37 10.07 -8.06
C GLN A 236 22.24 9.04 -8.14
N THR A 237 22.56 7.78 -7.89
CA THR A 237 21.59 6.68 -7.85
C THR A 237 21.44 6.17 -6.44
N PHE A 238 20.22 5.83 -6.06
CA PHE A 238 19.97 5.17 -4.79
C PHE A 238 20.36 3.70 -4.88
N SER A 239 20.68 3.12 -3.73
CA SER A 239 20.92 1.69 -3.58
C SER A 239 20.18 1.16 -2.37
N VAL A 240 19.59 -0.02 -2.50
CA VAL A 240 18.93 -0.71 -1.39
C VAL A 240 19.29 -2.18 -1.38
N ASN A 241 19.54 -2.72 -0.18
CA ASN A 241 19.76 -4.16 0.02
C ASN A 241 18.69 -4.76 0.94
N LEU A 242 17.53 -5.08 0.37
CA LEU A 242 16.42 -5.71 1.09
C LEU A 242 16.54 -7.23 1.05
N SER A 243 16.11 -7.96 2.08
CA SER A 243 16.02 -9.43 2.04
C SER A 243 14.58 -9.89 1.80
N ARG A 244 14.35 -10.74 0.79
CA ARG A 244 13.03 -11.35 0.53
C ARG A 244 12.54 -12.18 1.73
N TRP A 245 13.46 -12.84 2.42
CA TRP A 245 13.15 -13.67 3.57
C TRP A 245 12.57 -12.85 4.73
N TYR A 246 13.11 -11.65 4.97
CA TYR A 246 12.58 -10.73 5.97
C TYR A 246 11.12 -10.36 5.68
N PHE A 247 10.79 -10.08 4.41
CA PHE A 247 9.42 -9.78 4.00
C PHE A 247 8.50 -10.99 4.20
N ILE A 248 8.93 -12.20 3.82
CA ILE A 248 8.16 -13.44 4.03
C ILE A 248 7.86 -13.66 5.52
N GLN A 249 8.88 -13.59 6.38
CA GLN A 249 8.71 -13.81 7.83
C GLN A 249 7.72 -12.83 8.45
N ASN A 250 7.86 -11.53 8.18
CA ASN A 250 6.97 -10.52 8.73
C ASN A 250 5.56 -10.59 8.12
N PHE A 251 5.42 -11.06 6.87
CA PHE A 251 4.12 -11.33 6.27
C PHE A 251 3.39 -12.46 6.99
N ILE A 252 4.08 -13.58 7.25
CA ILE A 252 3.51 -14.71 8.00
C ILE A 252 3.07 -14.25 9.39
N ILE A 253 3.87 -13.44 10.10
CA ILE A 253 3.47 -12.88 11.39
C ILE A 253 2.23 -11.99 11.26
N SER A 254 2.13 -11.18 10.20
CA SER A 254 0.95 -10.36 9.92
C SER A 254 -0.29 -11.23 9.72
N VAL A 255 -0.18 -12.34 9.00
CA VAL A 255 -1.28 -13.30 8.79
C VAL A 255 -1.68 -13.94 10.13
N VAL A 256 -0.73 -14.37 10.96
CA VAL A 256 -1.01 -14.92 12.29
C VAL A 256 -1.76 -13.92 13.17
N ILE A 257 -1.38 -12.63 13.15
CA ILE A 257 -2.07 -11.56 13.89
C ILE A 257 -3.55 -11.46 13.52
N ILE A 258 -3.94 -11.71 12.26
CA ILE A 258 -5.35 -11.71 11.82
C ILE A 258 -6.13 -12.85 12.48
N PHE A 259 -5.51 -14.03 12.61
CA PHE A 259 -6.18 -15.22 13.15
C PHE A 259 -6.25 -15.26 14.67
N VAL A 260 -5.36 -14.56 15.40
CA VAL A 260 -5.36 -14.54 16.87
C VAL A 260 -6.71 -14.10 17.45
N PRO A 261 -7.32 -12.97 17.04
CA PRO A 261 -8.63 -12.56 17.55
C PRO A 261 -9.75 -13.53 17.20
N ILE A 262 -9.70 -14.17 16.02
CA ILE A 262 -10.65 -15.20 15.59
C ILE A 262 -10.57 -16.41 16.53
N PHE A 263 -9.35 -16.86 16.83
CA PHE A 263 -9.14 -18.01 17.70
C PHE A 263 -9.58 -17.72 19.14
N VAL A 264 -9.28 -16.52 19.66
CA VAL A 264 -9.75 -16.07 20.98
C VAL A 264 -11.29 -16.02 21.01
N PHE A 265 -11.91 -15.47 19.98
CA PHE A 265 -13.36 -15.42 19.85
C PHE A 265 -13.98 -16.82 19.78
N MET A 266 -13.37 -17.75 19.04
CA MET A 266 -13.81 -19.13 18.94
C MET A 266 -13.73 -19.87 20.29
N ILE A 267 -12.64 -19.68 21.05
CA ILE A 267 -12.53 -20.22 22.42
C ILE A 267 -13.59 -19.61 23.33
N PHE A 268 -13.79 -18.30 23.28
CA PHE A 268 -14.83 -17.63 24.05
C PHE A 268 -16.22 -18.22 23.74
N MET A 269 -16.52 -18.45 22.46
CA MET A 269 -17.78 -19.09 22.04
C MET A 269 -17.88 -20.54 22.49
N MET A 270 -16.78 -21.29 22.54
CA MET A 270 -16.79 -22.66 23.05
C MET A 270 -16.99 -22.71 24.58
N MET A 271 -16.52 -21.70 25.30
CA MET A 271 -16.61 -21.63 26.77
C MET A 271 -17.93 -21.04 27.27
N PHE A 272 -18.48 -20.05 26.56
CA PHE A 272 -19.61 -19.23 27.01
C PHE A 272 -20.78 -19.21 26.03
N GLY A 273 -20.59 -19.69 24.80
CA GLY A 273 -21.64 -19.76 23.80
C GLY A 273 -22.48 -21.01 24.01
N ASP A 274 -23.80 -20.82 24.08
CA ASP A 274 -24.73 -21.93 23.91
C ASP A 274 -24.69 -22.37 22.44
N ILE A 275 -23.98 -23.46 22.17
CA ILE A 275 -23.76 -23.98 20.82
C ILE A 275 -25.09 -24.34 20.15
N GLU A 276 -26.12 -24.73 20.91
CA GLU A 276 -27.45 -25.03 20.35
C GLU A 276 -28.10 -23.77 19.76
N SER A 277 -27.91 -22.60 20.39
CA SER A 277 -28.43 -21.32 19.89
C SER A 277 -27.81 -20.85 18.57
N LEU A 278 -26.61 -21.33 18.22
CA LEU A 278 -25.92 -21.05 16.96
C LEU A 278 -26.45 -21.88 15.79
N PHE A 279 -26.90 -23.11 16.06
CA PHE A 279 -27.35 -24.07 15.05
C PHE A 279 -28.88 -24.15 14.93
N ALA A 280 -29.64 -23.50 15.82
CA ALA A 280 -31.10 -23.38 15.79
C ALA A 280 -31.63 -22.44 14.67
N ILE A 281 -31.06 -22.53 13.46
CA ILE A 281 -31.52 -21.80 12.26
C ILE A 281 -32.97 -22.17 11.91
N GLU A 282 -33.44 -23.34 12.32
CA GLU A 282 -34.82 -23.82 12.16
C GLU A 282 -35.87 -22.92 12.82
N ASN A 283 -35.52 -22.16 13.86
CA ASN A 283 -36.46 -21.33 14.64
C ASN A 283 -36.41 -19.83 14.32
N PHE A 284 -35.63 -19.40 13.31
CA PHE A 284 -35.46 -17.97 13.01
C PHE A 284 -36.75 -17.31 12.51
N ALA A 285 -37.63 -18.09 11.84
CA ALA A 285 -38.93 -17.62 11.39
C ALA A 285 -39.94 -17.47 12.56
N ASP A 286 -39.79 -18.29 13.61
CA ASP A 286 -40.75 -18.40 14.71
C ASP A 286 -40.37 -17.59 15.96
N ASN A 287 -39.10 -17.18 16.10
CA ASN A 287 -38.61 -16.33 17.20
C ASN A 287 -37.89 -15.06 16.70
N PRO A 288 -38.61 -14.00 16.30
CA PRO A 288 -38.02 -12.71 15.90
C PRO A 288 -37.27 -11.96 17.03
N SER A 289 -37.20 -12.53 18.23
CA SER A 289 -36.54 -11.99 19.43
C SER A 289 -35.09 -12.45 19.61
N SER A 290 -34.51 -13.28 18.73
CA SER A 290 -33.12 -13.74 18.84
C SER A 290 -32.11 -12.66 18.41
N ILE A 291 -32.05 -11.56 19.16
CA ILE A 291 -31.08 -10.46 18.99
C ILE A 291 -29.62 -10.94 19.10
N TYR A 292 -29.40 -12.13 19.65
CA TYR A 292 -28.09 -12.75 19.87
C TYR A 292 -27.28 -12.97 18.60
N LEU A 293 -27.86 -13.51 17.52
CA LEU A 293 -27.09 -13.85 16.30
C LEU A 293 -26.54 -12.59 15.59
N PRO A 294 -27.34 -11.54 15.34
CA PRO A 294 -26.82 -10.29 14.78
C PRO A 294 -25.76 -9.62 15.67
N ILE A 295 -25.93 -9.64 17.00
CA ILE A 295 -24.93 -9.12 17.94
C ILE A 295 -23.64 -9.92 17.81
N LEU A 296 -23.72 -11.24 17.80
CA LEU A 296 -22.57 -12.11 17.70
C LEU A 296 -21.80 -11.91 16.39
N LEU A 297 -22.51 -11.86 15.25
CA LEU A 297 -21.91 -11.56 13.95
C LEU A 297 -21.27 -10.17 13.96
N GLY A 298 -21.93 -9.17 14.56
CA GLY A 298 -21.37 -7.84 14.76
C GLY A 298 -20.06 -7.86 15.55
N VAL A 299 -20.02 -8.58 16.68
CA VAL A 299 -18.81 -8.75 17.49
C VAL A 299 -17.71 -9.45 16.68
N TYR A 300 -18.05 -10.54 15.98
CA TYR A 300 -17.11 -11.25 15.11
C TYR A 300 -16.48 -10.33 14.06
N TYR A 301 -17.28 -9.54 13.34
CA TYR A 301 -16.77 -8.60 12.33
C TYR A 301 -15.93 -7.48 12.93
N ILE A 302 -16.27 -6.99 14.12
CA ILE A 302 -15.45 -5.99 14.84
C ILE A 302 -14.10 -6.59 15.23
N VAL A 303 -14.10 -7.78 15.85
CA VAL A 303 -12.88 -8.48 16.28
C VAL A 303 -11.98 -8.79 15.08
N PHE A 304 -12.57 -9.29 13.99
CA PHE A 304 -11.86 -9.54 12.73
C PHE A 304 -11.31 -8.25 12.11
N GLY A 305 -12.11 -7.18 12.06
CA GLY A 305 -11.70 -5.87 11.53
C GLY A 305 -10.54 -5.25 12.31
N LEU A 306 -10.56 -5.36 13.64
CA LEU A 306 -9.44 -4.94 14.50
C LEU A 306 -8.19 -5.78 14.21
N GLY A 307 -8.33 -7.11 14.12
CA GLY A 307 -7.23 -8.02 13.75
C GLY A 307 -6.58 -7.64 12.41
N TRP A 308 -7.40 -7.39 11.38
CA TRP A 308 -6.94 -6.94 10.07
C TRP A 308 -6.19 -5.60 10.15
N MET A 309 -6.72 -4.63 10.90
CA MET A 309 -6.09 -3.33 11.08
C MET A 309 -4.73 -3.42 11.79
N PHE A 310 -4.61 -4.24 12.83
CA PHE A 310 -3.34 -4.46 13.53
C PHE A 310 -2.32 -5.19 12.65
N ALA A 311 -2.75 -6.19 11.89
CA ALA A 311 -1.89 -6.88 10.93
C ALA A 311 -1.38 -5.93 9.84
N TYR A 312 -2.27 -5.08 9.31
CA TYR A 312 -1.91 -4.03 8.36
C TYR A 312 -0.89 -3.04 8.95
N ALA A 313 -1.11 -2.55 10.17
CA ALA A 313 -0.19 -1.66 10.85
C ALA A 313 1.18 -2.32 11.10
N TYR A 314 1.20 -3.60 11.50
CA TYR A 314 2.41 -4.37 11.70
C TYR A 314 3.21 -4.50 10.39
N TRP A 315 2.55 -4.92 9.31
CA TRP A 315 3.15 -5.05 7.99
C TRP A 315 3.80 -3.73 7.55
N GLN A 316 3.05 -2.63 7.62
CA GLN A 316 3.54 -1.33 7.19
C GLN A 316 4.75 -0.85 8.01
N VAL A 317 4.72 -0.99 9.35
CA VAL A 317 5.84 -0.59 10.19
C VAL A 317 7.11 -1.38 9.86
N LYS A 318 7.00 -2.70 9.67
CA LYS A 318 8.16 -3.56 9.39
C LYS A 318 8.75 -3.30 8.02
N VAL A 319 7.90 -3.15 7.00
CA VAL A 319 8.34 -2.80 5.64
C VAL A 319 8.97 -1.42 5.63
N PHE A 320 8.30 -0.40 6.18
CA PHE A 320 8.79 0.98 6.19
C PHE A 320 10.14 1.09 6.91
N ASN A 321 10.26 0.59 8.14
CA ASN A 321 11.52 0.66 8.87
C ASN A 321 12.66 -0.09 8.16
N CYS A 322 12.37 -1.24 7.56
CA CYS A 322 13.37 -2.02 6.82
C CYS A 322 13.83 -1.33 5.54
N VAL A 323 12.90 -0.75 4.77
CA VAL A 323 13.21 -0.07 3.51
C VAL A 323 14.09 1.14 3.78
N LEU A 324 13.68 2.02 4.70
CA LEU A 324 14.44 3.24 5.04
C LEU A 324 15.82 2.88 5.64
N ALA A 325 15.88 1.92 6.56
CA ALA A 325 17.16 1.51 7.18
C ALA A 325 18.16 0.89 6.18
N SER A 326 17.68 0.39 5.04
CA SER A 326 18.53 -0.24 4.01
C SER A 326 18.84 0.71 2.85
N LEU A 327 18.24 1.90 2.82
CA LEU A 327 18.34 2.84 1.71
C LEU A 327 19.55 3.75 1.90
N LYS A 328 20.30 3.92 0.81
CA LYS A 328 21.54 4.71 0.78
C LYS A 328 21.62 5.50 -0.51
N ILE A 329 22.09 6.73 -0.40
CA ILE A 329 22.50 7.58 -1.52
C ILE A 329 23.87 8.16 -1.21
N GLU A 330 24.89 7.69 -1.92
CA GLU A 330 26.31 7.99 -1.62
C GLU A 330 26.65 7.80 -0.12
N GLU A 331 26.92 8.89 0.61
CA GLU A 331 27.27 8.89 2.03
C GLU A 331 26.08 9.18 2.95
N VAL A 332 24.89 9.43 2.40
CA VAL A 332 23.67 9.65 3.19
C VAL A 332 22.97 8.32 3.44
N VAL A 333 22.76 8.04 4.72
CA VAL A 333 22.05 6.88 5.24
C VAL A 333 20.80 7.32 5.98
N PHE A 334 19.79 6.46 5.98
CA PHE A 334 18.51 6.77 6.57
C PHE A 334 18.08 5.69 7.55
N GLN A 335 17.23 6.09 8.47
CA GLN A 335 16.66 5.21 9.47
C GLN A 335 15.24 5.65 9.77
N ALA A 336 14.37 4.66 10.04
CA ALA A 336 13.04 4.94 10.54
C ALA A 336 12.75 4.15 11.83
N ASP A 337 12.12 4.81 12.80
CA ASP A 337 11.64 4.21 14.04
C ASP A 337 10.12 4.35 14.19
N MET A 338 9.39 3.75 13.25
CA MET A 338 7.94 3.65 13.35
C MET A 338 7.54 2.57 14.35
N LYS A 339 6.53 2.85 15.19
CA LYS A 339 5.97 1.89 16.17
C LYS A 339 4.62 1.35 15.71
N VAL A 340 4.45 0.02 15.83
CA VAL A 340 3.23 -0.72 15.43
C VAL A 340 1.99 -0.19 16.16
N PHE A 341 2.04 -0.16 17.50
CA PHE A 341 0.89 0.25 18.30
C PHE A 341 0.48 1.70 18.04
N LYS A 342 1.45 2.60 17.90
CA LYS A 342 1.18 4.01 17.60
C LYS A 342 0.58 4.19 16.20
N LEU A 343 1.04 3.45 15.18
CA LEU A 343 0.41 3.44 13.86
C LEU A 343 -1.01 2.87 13.93
N ALA A 344 -1.21 1.71 14.58
CA ALA A 344 -2.51 1.07 14.73
C ALA A 344 -3.53 1.99 15.43
N PHE A 345 -3.12 2.67 16.49
CA PHE A 345 -3.97 3.64 17.19
C PHE A 345 -4.33 4.85 16.31
N ILE A 346 -3.37 5.36 15.51
CA ILE A 346 -3.66 6.42 14.53
C ILE A 346 -4.67 5.92 13.49
N LEU A 347 -4.49 4.72 12.93
CA LEU A 347 -5.41 4.14 11.96
C LEU A 347 -6.80 3.93 12.55
N MET A 348 -6.89 3.42 13.79
CA MET A 348 -8.16 3.19 14.49
C MET A 348 -8.91 4.51 14.71
N THR A 349 -8.24 5.52 15.27
CA THR A 349 -8.87 6.83 15.49
C THR A 349 -9.22 7.51 14.17
N ASN A 350 -8.41 7.34 13.13
CA ASN A 350 -8.71 7.83 11.79
C ASN A 350 -9.94 7.15 11.17
N PHE A 351 -10.08 5.84 11.34
CA PHE A 351 -11.25 5.08 10.88
C PHE A 351 -12.53 5.66 11.49
N PHE A 352 -12.56 5.83 12.82
CA PHE A 352 -13.72 6.42 13.49
C PHE A 352 -13.95 7.89 13.09
N MET A 353 -12.89 8.70 12.97
CA MET A 353 -13.04 10.08 12.51
C MET A 353 -13.67 10.16 11.11
N VAL A 354 -13.23 9.32 10.17
CA VAL A 354 -13.75 9.28 8.80
C VAL A 354 -15.16 8.72 8.77
N MET A 355 -15.42 7.62 9.47
CA MET A 355 -16.74 6.99 9.54
C MET A 355 -17.79 7.94 10.12
N LEU A 356 -17.52 8.55 11.29
CA LEU A 356 -18.48 9.43 11.98
C LEU A 356 -18.69 10.76 11.26
N SER A 357 -17.74 11.19 10.43
CA SER A 357 -17.85 12.42 9.63
C SER A 357 -18.35 12.18 8.20
N LEU A 358 -18.72 10.94 7.85
CA LEU A 358 -19.09 10.53 6.49
C LEU A 358 -18.03 10.91 5.44
N GLY A 359 -16.75 10.76 5.80
CA GLY A 359 -15.61 11.04 4.93
C GLY A 359 -15.01 12.44 5.08
N LEU A 360 -15.71 13.41 5.67
CA LEU A 360 -15.23 14.81 5.74
C LEU A 360 -13.93 14.96 6.53
N ALA A 361 -13.65 14.08 7.50
CA ALA A 361 -12.43 14.11 8.29
C ALA A 361 -11.17 13.61 7.56
N TYR A 362 -11.28 13.09 6.32
CA TYR A 362 -10.16 12.55 5.56
C TYR A 362 -8.94 13.50 5.46
N PRO A 363 -9.09 14.82 5.28
CA PRO A 363 -7.94 15.72 5.22
C PRO A 363 -7.12 15.76 6.52
N TRP A 364 -7.78 15.67 7.69
CA TRP A 364 -7.07 15.61 8.97
C TRP A 364 -6.36 14.28 9.15
N THR A 365 -6.97 13.16 8.74
CA THR A 365 -6.35 11.83 8.86
C THR A 365 -5.13 11.70 7.95
N ALA A 366 -5.20 12.22 6.72
CA ALA A 366 -4.07 12.28 5.79
C ALA A 366 -2.89 13.07 6.38
N VAL A 367 -3.15 14.25 6.95
CA VAL A 367 -2.12 15.05 7.65
C VAL A 367 -1.55 14.33 8.87
N ARG A 368 -2.38 13.65 9.67
CA ARG A 368 -1.92 12.88 10.84
C ARG A 368 -0.98 11.74 10.46
N ILE A 369 -1.33 10.97 9.41
CA ILE A 369 -0.50 9.86 8.92
C ILE A 369 0.83 10.40 8.38
N MET A 370 0.79 11.40 7.51
CA MET A 370 1.99 12.00 6.92
C MET A 370 2.95 12.54 7.99
N ARG A 371 2.41 13.31 8.95
CA ARG A 371 3.18 13.85 10.07
C ARG A 371 3.83 12.75 10.89
N TYR A 372 3.08 11.70 11.23
CA TYR A 372 3.63 10.61 12.04
C TYR A 372 4.75 9.85 11.30
N ARG A 373 4.56 9.55 10.00
CA ARG A 373 5.60 8.92 9.18
C ARG A 373 6.88 9.76 9.17
N LEU A 374 6.75 11.05 8.88
CA LEU A 374 7.88 11.98 8.82
C LEU A 374 8.63 12.14 10.14
N GLN A 375 7.91 12.18 11.27
CA GLN A 375 8.52 12.25 12.60
C GLN A 375 9.35 11.02 12.97
N CYS A 376 9.09 9.88 12.32
CA CYS A 376 9.80 8.64 12.55
C CYS A 376 11.03 8.50 11.65
N VAL A 377 11.22 9.36 10.65
CA VAL A 377 12.36 9.27 9.71
C VAL A 377 13.46 10.22 10.15
N GLU A 378 14.66 9.66 10.25
CA GLU A 378 15.90 10.34 10.54
C GLU A 378 16.92 10.01 9.45
N TYR A 379 17.81 10.94 9.16
CA TYR A 379 18.87 10.74 8.19
C TYR A 379 20.20 11.27 8.72
N LYS A 380 21.28 10.77 8.14
CA LYS A 380 22.65 11.05 8.54
C LYS A 380 23.58 11.01 7.34
N GLY A 381 24.46 11.99 7.20
CA GLY A 381 25.34 12.16 6.05
C GLY A 381 25.84 13.61 5.96
N ASP A 382 27.05 13.80 5.42
CA ASP A 382 27.62 15.14 5.23
C ASP A 382 26.90 15.81 4.08
N ALA A 383 26.15 16.87 4.38
CA ALA A 383 25.61 17.71 3.32
C ALA A 383 26.69 18.64 2.75
N ASP A 384 27.80 18.82 3.48
CA ASP A 384 28.74 19.92 3.27
C ASP A 384 29.96 19.50 2.42
N GLN A 385 30.22 18.20 2.20
CA GLN A 385 31.28 17.74 1.28
C GLN A 385 30.98 17.99 -0.22
N PHE A 386 29.80 18.52 -0.55
CA PHE A 386 29.44 18.92 -1.92
C PHE A 386 29.84 20.36 -2.28
N GLU A 387 30.47 21.11 -1.37
CA GLU A 387 30.92 22.50 -1.57
C GLU A 387 32.10 22.69 -2.55
N GLY A 388 32.67 21.61 -3.11
CA GLY A 388 33.92 21.67 -3.88
C GLY A 388 33.84 21.95 -5.40
N ARG A 389 32.66 22.14 -6.00
CA ARG A 389 32.53 22.40 -7.46
C ARG A 389 31.52 23.52 -7.77
N ALA A 390 31.93 24.75 -7.45
CA ALA A 390 31.50 26.07 -7.96
C ALA A 390 30.01 26.29 -8.36
N GLU A 391 29.41 27.22 -7.61
CA GLU A 391 28.12 27.94 -7.75
C GLU A 391 26.88 27.29 -7.10
N PRO A 392 26.05 28.12 -6.41
CA PRO A 392 25.43 27.81 -5.11
C PRO A 392 24.46 26.64 -5.21
N SER A 393 25.00 25.46 -4.97
CA SER A 393 24.32 24.19 -4.90
C SER A 393 23.97 23.90 -3.45
N GLU A 394 22.73 23.56 -3.19
CA GLU A 394 22.30 23.19 -1.85
C GLU A 394 21.44 21.91 -1.92
N ASN A 395 21.86 20.96 -1.08
CA ASN A 395 21.48 19.64 -0.53
C ASN A 395 20.58 18.60 -1.24
N ALA A 396 21.03 17.33 -1.12
CA ALA A 396 20.52 16.09 -1.70
C ALA A 396 19.64 15.20 -0.81
N ILE A 397 18.98 15.77 0.20
CA ILE A 397 18.42 14.96 1.28
C ILE A 397 16.91 14.75 1.16
N GLY A 398 16.19 15.69 0.56
CA GLY A 398 14.76 15.52 0.33
C GLY A 398 14.47 14.34 -0.59
N ASP A 399 15.43 13.96 -1.43
CA ASP A 399 15.21 12.95 -2.44
C ASP A 399 14.69 11.60 -1.93
N GLU A 400 15.11 11.24 -0.73
CA GLU A 400 14.74 9.96 -0.18
C GLU A 400 13.31 9.93 0.36
N ILE A 401 12.78 11.09 0.72
CA ILE A 401 11.56 11.23 1.50
C ILE A 401 10.35 11.42 0.62
N SER A 402 10.46 12.11 -0.52
CA SER A 402 9.34 12.02 -1.49
C SER A 402 9.21 10.59 -2.01
N SER A 403 10.33 9.87 -2.23
CA SER A 403 10.23 8.47 -2.65
C SER A 403 9.67 7.58 -1.52
N ALA A 404 10.27 7.60 -0.32
CA ALA A 404 9.89 6.81 0.85
C ALA A 404 8.50 7.17 1.42
N LEU A 405 8.10 8.45 1.40
CA LEU A 405 6.77 8.87 1.86
C LEU A 405 5.68 8.57 0.82
N ASP A 406 5.97 8.67 -0.49
CA ASP A 406 4.96 8.41 -1.52
C ASP A 406 4.88 6.94 -1.98
N PHE A 407 5.80 6.06 -1.55
CA PHE A 407 5.67 4.62 -1.76
C PHE A 407 4.43 4.01 -1.05
N GLU A 408 3.74 4.76 -0.18
CA GLU A 408 2.49 4.36 0.48
C GLU A 408 1.36 5.42 0.46
N VAL A 409 1.46 6.48 -0.36
CA VAL A 409 0.32 7.40 -0.62
C VAL A 409 -0.52 6.92 -1.81
N GLY A 410 -0.07 5.86 -2.49
CA GLY A 410 -0.91 5.06 -3.38
C GLY A 410 -1.77 4.08 -2.58
N PHE A 411 -2.86 4.58 -2.01
CA PHE A 411 -4.06 3.75 -1.78
C PHE A 411 -4.99 3.91 -2.97
#